data_AF-A0A7X8BXJ3-F1
#
_entry.id   AF-A0A7X8BXJ3-F1
#
_cell.length_a   1.000
_cell.length_b   1.000
_cell.length_c   1.000
_cell.angle_alpha   90.00
_cell.angle_beta   90.00
_cell.angle_gamma   90.00
#
_symmetry.space_group_name_H-M   'P 1'
#
loop_
_entity.id
_entity.type
_entity.pdbx_description
1 polymer ?
#
loop_
_entity_poly.entity_id
_entity_poly.type
_entity_poly.pdbx_seq_one_letter_code
_entity_poly.pdbx_strand_id
1 'polypeptide(L)'
;MKNLALQMLLAVLFFSASAQKILVEKTYRPDSKANLNNLSEVQIDKSSNEMRLFFITKSTEKRMKADLLYFDLDFNFLKDEKIEEEYEKMKTTYKLSWDICPEDKQPLLTVEANLTGQAVFKKGYIWNYYNWNTGWCEDKFKVEDKVKPKGEAGEKIKLVLWWSDRDVMKYQRTGTVPAGRGYVARAKVGRVRDLVDDKGNIVFLGLVYDKKDLKNNGKNYIIQKYDASLLEKIAENELNFDKIAIPLVNQTLYNGNVGILFRLQGGGYEYVEININAC
;
A
#
# COMPACT_ATOMS: atom_id res chain seq x y z
N MET A 1 36.20 -44.45 18.35
CA MET A 1 35.71 -43.18 17.76
C MET A 1 34.26 -42.82 18.11
N LYS A 2 33.37 -43.76 18.47
CA LYS A 2 31.96 -43.44 18.82
C LYS A 2 31.77 -42.61 20.12
N ASN A 3 32.76 -42.59 21.02
CA ASN A 3 32.65 -41.86 22.31
C ASN A 3 33.03 -40.38 22.22
N LEU A 4 33.76 -39.95 21.17
CA LEU A 4 34.15 -38.54 21.02
C LEU A 4 32.98 -37.67 20.54
N ALA A 5 32.16 -38.20 19.62
CA ALA A 5 30.99 -37.50 19.09
C ALA A 5 29.91 -37.29 20.18
N LEU A 6 29.73 -38.25 21.09
CA LEU A 6 28.77 -38.13 22.19
C LEU A 6 29.24 -37.12 23.26
N GLN A 7 30.55 -37.03 23.51
CA GLN A 7 31.13 -36.03 24.41
C GLN A 7 31.10 -34.61 23.82
N MET A 8 31.27 -34.46 22.50
CA MET A 8 31.07 -33.18 21.82
C MET A 8 29.61 -32.74 21.80
N LEU A 9 28.65 -33.68 21.64
CA LEU A 9 27.22 -33.36 21.65
C LEU A 9 26.72 -32.96 23.05
N LEU A 10 27.31 -33.49 24.13
CA LEU A 10 26.99 -33.09 25.50
C LEU A 10 27.57 -31.71 25.89
N ALA A 11 28.71 -31.32 25.31
CA ALA A 11 29.34 -30.04 25.61
C ALA A 11 28.58 -28.82 25.03
N VAL A 12 27.84 -29.02 23.93
CA VAL A 12 27.03 -27.96 23.30
C VAL A 12 25.73 -27.67 24.10
N LEU A 13 25.28 -28.61 24.93
CA LEU A 13 24.08 -28.45 25.77
C LEU A 13 24.32 -27.64 27.06
N PHE A 14 25.57 -27.28 27.37
CA PHE A 14 25.94 -26.49 28.55
C PHE A 14 26.17 -25.00 28.27
N PHE A 15 25.84 -24.51 27.07
CA PHE A 15 25.57 -23.08 26.88
C PHE A 15 24.27 -22.73 27.61
N SER A 16 24.40 -22.70 28.93
CA SER A 16 23.42 -22.16 29.86
C SER A 16 23.08 -20.79 29.33
N ALA A 17 21.82 -20.61 28.94
CA ALA A 17 21.25 -19.31 28.69
C ALA A 17 21.63 -18.42 29.88
N SER A 18 22.54 -17.48 29.66
CA SER A 18 22.79 -16.39 30.59
C SER A 18 21.51 -15.58 30.62
N ALA A 19 20.58 -15.99 31.49
CA ALA A 19 19.37 -15.25 31.76
C ALA A 19 19.81 -13.89 32.30
N GLN A 20 19.51 -12.83 31.56
CA GLN A 20 19.73 -11.47 32.03
C GLN A 20 18.97 -11.31 33.34
N LYS A 21 19.68 -11.11 34.45
CA LYS A 21 19.06 -10.75 35.72
C LYS A 21 18.66 -9.29 35.65
N ILE A 22 17.35 -9.03 35.71
CA ILE A 22 16.82 -7.68 35.90
C ILE A 22 17.19 -7.26 37.33
N LEU A 23 18.06 -6.25 37.45
CA LEU A 23 18.56 -5.78 38.75
C LEU A 23 17.58 -4.83 39.44
N VAL A 24 16.84 -4.05 38.66
CA VAL A 24 15.88 -3.05 39.14
C VAL A 24 14.68 -3.03 38.19
N GLU A 25 13.49 -3.07 38.76
CA GLU A 25 12.22 -2.86 38.07
C GLU A 25 11.42 -1.82 38.86
N LYS A 26 11.03 -0.71 38.22
CA LYS A 26 10.14 0.29 38.79
C LYS A 26 8.99 0.53 37.83
N THR A 27 7.77 0.54 38.36
CA THR A 27 6.57 0.81 37.57
C THR A 27 6.16 2.26 37.76
N TYR A 28 6.10 3.02 36.66
CA TYR A 28 5.48 4.34 36.63
C TYR A 28 4.21 4.28 35.79
N ARG A 29 3.12 4.87 36.29
CA ARG A 29 1.86 5.04 35.57
C ARG A 29 1.69 6.52 35.26
N PRO A 30 1.90 6.96 34.01
CA PRO A 30 1.66 8.35 33.65
C PRO A 30 0.17 8.69 33.77
N ASP A 31 -0.12 9.91 34.21
CA ASP A 31 -1.48 10.43 34.38
C ASP A 31 -2.19 10.71 33.05
N SER A 32 -1.44 10.81 31.94
CA SER A 32 -2.02 11.06 30.63
C SER A 32 -2.58 9.77 30.01
N LYS A 33 -3.63 9.92 29.19
CA LYS A 33 -4.03 8.91 28.19
C LYS A 33 -2.95 8.71 27.11
N ALA A 34 -1.68 8.86 27.42
CA ALA A 34 -0.60 8.53 26.50
C ALA A 34 -0.84 7.11 26.01
N ASN A 35 -0.82 6.93 24.69
CA ASN A 35 -0.68 5.60 24.11
C ASN A 35 0.75 5.13 24.43
N LEU A 36 0.94 4.57 25.62
CA LEU A 36 2.21 4.03 26.11
C LEU A 36 2.77 2.90 25.23
N ASN A 37 1.98 2.44 24.26
CA ASN A 37 2.39 1.50 23.23
C ASN A 37 3.35 2.10 22.19
N ASN A 38 3.59 3.42 22.21
CA ASN A 38 4.39 4.13 21.21
C ASN A 38 5.68 4.74 21.81
N LEU A 39 6.42 3.96 22.58
CA LEU A 39 7.79 4.35 22.96
C LEU A 39 8.64 4.44 21.68
N SER A 40 9.04 5.65 21.33
CA SER A 40 9.79 5.92 20.11
C SER A 40 11.29 5.86 20.32
N GLU A 41 11.76 6.35 21.47
CA GLU A 41 13.19 6.52 21.74
C GLU A 41 13.45 6.53 23.24
N VAL A 42 14.63 6.03 23.62
CA VAL A 42 15.16 6.11 24.99
C VAL A 42 16.51 6.83 24.92
N GLN A 43 16.56 8.03 25.49
CA GLN A 43 17.79 8.82 25.54
C GLN A 43 18.38 8.76 26.95
N ILE A 44 19.66 8.42 27.04
CA ILE A 44 20.39 8.39 28.31
C ILE A 44 21.47 9.46 28.24
N ASP A 45 21.36 10.48 29.07
CA ASP A 45 22.38 11.49 29.24
C ASP A 45 23.13 11.26 30.56
N LYS A 46 24.33 10.68 30.43
CA LYS A 46 25.20 10.41 31.58
C LYS A 46 25.77 11.68 32.22
N SER A 47 25.77 12.81 31.51
CA SER A 47 26.31 14.07 32.05
C SER A 47 25.31 14.76 32.98
N SER A 48 24.02 14.69 32.65
CA SER A 48 22.94 15.19 33.52
C SER A 48 22.38 14.14 34.48
N ASN A 49 22.83 12.88 34.37
CA ASN A 49 22.31 11.73 35.14
C ASN A 49 20.80 11.49 34.91
N GLU A 50 20.33 11.77 33.69
CA GLU A 50 18.93 11.66 33.31
C GLU A 50 18.71 10.65 32.19
N MET A 51 17.59 9.93 32.29
CA MET A 51 17.02 9.12 31.23
C MET A 51 15.71 9.76 30.77
N ARG A 52 15.51 9.88 29.46
CA ARG A 52 14.32 10.43 28.84
C ARG A 52 13.64 9.39 27.97
N LEU A 53 12.37 9.13 28.24
CA LEU A 53 11.51 8.27 27.44
C LEU A 53 10.61 9.13 26.56
N PHE A 54 10.62 8.87 25.25
CA PHE A 54 9.87 9.67 24.28
C PHE A 54 8.67 8.89 23.75
N PHE A 55 7.45 9.33 24.09
CA PHE A 55 6.21 8.68 23.65
C PHE A 55 5.48 9.52 22.62
N ILE A 56 5.34 9.02 21.39
CA ILE A 56 4.56 9.72 20.36
C ILE A 56 3.07 9.43 20.59
N THR A 57 2.31 10.48 20.93
CA THR A 57 0.89 10.37 21.24
C THR A 57 0.00 10.67 20.04
N LYS A 58 0.49 11.48 19.09
CA LYS A 58 -0.19 11.75 17.82
C LYS A 58 0.80 12.09 16.72
N SER A 59 0.57 11.57 15.52
CA SER A 59 1.32 11.96 14.33
C SER A 59 0.41 12.26 13.14
N THR A 60 0.74 13.31 12.41
CA THR A 60 0.13 13.72 11.14
C THR A 60 1.25 14.12 10.19
N GLU A 61 0.94 14.29 8.90
CA GLU A 61 1.93 14.71 7.88
C GLU A 61 2.61 16.05 8.20
N LYS A 62 1.99 16.91 9.01
CA LYS A 62 2.51 18.25 9.32
C LYS A 62 3.06 18.39 10.73
N ARG A 63 2.41 17.75 11.71
CA ARG A 63 2.68 17.95 13.13
C ARG A 63 2.68 16.64 13.90
N MET A 64 3.46 16.63 14.96
CA MET A 64 3.52 15.53 15.92
C MET A 64 3.37 16.05 17.33
N LYS A 65 2.77 15.20 18.17
CA LYS A 65 2.69 15.41 19.61
C LYS A 65 3.39 14.28 20.33
N ALA A 66 4.15 14.61 21.36
CA ALA A 66 4.81 13.63 22.19
C ALA A 66 4.76 14.01 23.67
N ASP A 67 4.74 12.98 24.51
CA ASP A 67 4.92 13.08 25.95
C ASP A 67 6.34 12.57 26.26
N LEU A 68 7.15 13.41 26.92
CA LEU A 68 8.51 13.11 27.33
C LEU A 68 8.49 12.85 28.83
N LEU A 69 8.93 11.67 29.25
CA LEU A 69 9.05 11.32 30.66
C LEU A 69 10.53 11.31 31.05
N TYR A 70 10.86 12.01 32.13
CA TYR A 70 12.21 12.14 32.64
C TYR A 70 12.37 11.30 33.90
N PHE A 71 13.45 10.55 33.96
CA PHE A 71 13.85 9.73 35.09
C PHE A 71 15.31 9.99 35.42
N ASP A 72 15.71 9.73 36.66
CA ASP A 72 17.14 9.55 36.95
C ASP A 72 17.61 8.17 36.47
N LEU A 73 18.93 7.91 36.55
CA LEU A 73 19.49 6.60 36.18
C LEU A 73 19.14 5.47 37.18
N ASP A 74 18.53 5.81 38.32
CA ASP A 74 17.96 4.87 39.28
C ASP A 74 16.45 4.63 39.03
N PHE A 75 15.94 5.09 37.88
CA PHE A 75 14.56 4.93 37.42
C PHE A 75 13.50 5.63 38.30
N ASN A 76 13.87 6.64 39.10
CA ASN A 76 12.92 7.49 39.78
C ASN A 76 12.38 8.54 38.80
N PHE A 77 11.06 8.73 38.78
CA PHE A 77 10.43 9.76 37.97
C PHE A 77 10.81 11.16 38.46
N LEU A 78 11.21 12.02 37.54
CA LEU A 78 11.59 13.40 37.81
C LEU A 78 10.49 14.37 37.39
N LYS A 79 10.06 14.30 36.12
CA LYS A 79 9.06 15.20 35.52
C LYS A 79 8.56 14.66 34.18
N ASP A 80 7.48 15.24 33.67
CA ASP A 80 7.00 15.05 32.30
C ASP A 80 6.92 16.39 31.54
N GLU A 81 6.98 16.30 30.22
CA GLU A 81 6.84 17.43 29.31
C GLU A 81 6.00 17.01 28.10
N LYS A 82 5.13 17.89 27.62
CA LYS A 82 4.35 17.67 26.41
C LYS A 82 4.82 18.61 25.33
N ILE A 83 5.17 18.06 24.18
CA ILE A 83 5.62 18.85 23.03
C ILE A 83 4.70 18.64 21.84
N GLU A 84 4.49 19.72 21.09
CA GLU A 84 3.85 19.69 19.78
C GLU A 84 4.71 20.51 18.82
N GLU A 85 5.18 19.85 17.77
CA GLU A 85 6.13 20.45 16.82
C GLU A 85 5.85 19.96 15.41
N GLU A 86 6.45 20.63 14.43
CA GLU A 86 6.42 20.17 13.03
C GLU A 86 7.12 18.82 12.87
N TYR A 87 6.60 17.98 11.99
CA TYR A 87 7.08 16.60 11.79
C TYR A 87 8.59 16.54 11.51
N GLU A 88 9.09 17.34 10.56
CA GLU A 88 10.51 17.36 10.19
C GLU A 88 11.42 17.91 11.30
N LYS A 89 10.91 18.91 12.05
CA LYS A 89 11.64 19.47 13.19
C LYS A 89 11.74 18.45 14.33
N MET A 90 10.69 17.67 14.58
CA MET A 90 10.73 16.56 15.54
C MET A 90 11.75 15.50 15.15
N LYS A 91 11.75 15.10 13.87
CA LYS A 91 12.69 14.12 13.31
C LYS A 91 14.14 14.51 13.50
N THR A 92 14.47 15.76 13.20
CA THR A 92 15.84 16.27 13.29
C THR A 92 16.27 16.61 14.72
N THR A 93 15.40 17.24 15.51
CA THR A 93 15.73 17.72 16.87
C THR A 93 15.93 16.59 17.86
N TYR A 94 15.01 15.61 17.87
CA TYR A 94 15.00 14.57 18.89
C TYR A 94 15.62 13.24 18.42
N LYS A 95 16.13 13.19 17.18
CA LYS A 95 16.83 12.02 16.61
C LYS A 95 16.11 10.69 16.86
N LEU A 96 14.78 10.70 16.80
CA LEU A 96 13.98 9.52 17.11
C LEU A 96 14.34 8.36 16.17
N SER A 97 14.18 7.12 16.63
CA SER A 97 14.26 5.96 15.76
C SER A 97 13.06 5.94 14.80
N TRP A 98 13.31 6.29 13.53
CA TRP A 98 12.29 6.34 12.47
C TRP A 98 12.26 5.08 11.61
N ASP A 99 13.31 4.25 11.66
CA ASP A 99 13.50 3.07 10.82
C ASP A 99 12.73 1.85 11.35
N ILE A 100 11.49 2.08 11.79
CA ILE A 100 10.62 1.03 12.32
C ILE A 100 10.06 0.17 11.17
N CYS A 101 9.85 0.79 10.00
CA CYS A 101 9.34 0.12 8.81
C CYS A 101 10.38 0.18 7.69
N PRO A 102 10.54 -0.89 6.89
CA PRO A 102 11.38 -0.84 5.70
C PRO A 102 10.89 0.25 4.74
N GLU A 103 11.78 1.14 4.30
CA GLU A 103 11.47 2.19 3.31
C GLU A 103 11.46 1.66 1.86
N ASP A 104 11.00 0.43 1.66
CA ASP A 104 10.96 -0.19 0.34
C ASP A 104 9.87 0.47 -0.49
N LYS A 105 10.29 1.23 -1.51
CA LYS A 105 9.40 1.77 -2.53
C LYS A 105 9.21 0.74 -3.62
N GLN A 106 7.96 0.35 -3.83
CA GLN A 106 7.60 -0.59 -4.87
C GLN A 106 6.78 0.14 -5.92
N PRO A 107 7.35 0.34 -7.13
CA PRO A 107 6.65 1.07 -8.17
C PRO A 107 5.46 0.25 -8.65
N LEU A 108 4.32 0.92 -8.80
CA LEU A 108 3.05 0.34 -9.20
C LEU A 108 2.24 1.35 -10.01
N LEU A 109 1.24 0.83 -10.69
CA LEU A 109 0.28 1.61 -11.45
C LEU A 109 -1.12 1.34 -10.92
N THR A 110 -1.96 2.38 -10.88
CA THR A 110 -3.38 2.21 -10.57
C THR A 110 -4.25 2.55 -11.76
N VAL A 111 -5.28 1.74 -11.99
CA VAL A 111 -6.30 1.97 -13.03
C VAL A 111 -7.66 2.08 -12.37
N GLU A 112 -8.22 3.28 -12.33
CA GLU A 112 -9.49 3.56 -11.64
C GLU A 112 -10.40 4.51 -12.43
N ALA A 113 -11.66 4.56 -12.03
CA ALA A 113 -12.60 5.56 -12.49
C ALA A 113 -12.66 6.73 -11.48
N ASN A 114 -12.57 7.97 -11.95
CA ASN A 114 -12.82 9.12 -11.08
C ASN A 114 -14.32 9.29 -10.78
N LEU A 115 -14.68 10.32 -10.00
CA LEU A 115 -16.08 10.60 -9.61
C LEU A 115 -17.07 10.74 -10.78
N THR A 116 -16.59 11.00 -12.01
CA THR A 116 -17.43 11.10 -13.22
C THR A 116 -17.43 9.82 -14.06
N GLY A 117 -16.79 8.76 -13.59
CA GLY A 117 -16.59 7.50 -14.29
C GLY A 117 -15.43 7.51 -15.30
N GLN A 118 -14.78 8.66 -15.52
CA GLN A 118 -13.67 8.77 -16.48
C GLN A 118 -12.47 7.95 -16.01
N ALA A 119 -11.87 7.18 -16.93
CA ALA A 119 -10.65 6.43 -16.69
C ALA A 119 -9.50 7.35 -16.26
N VAL A 120 -8.76 6.93 -15.23
CA VAL A 120 -7.54 7.60 -14.76
C VAL A 120 -6.51 6.53 -14.46
N PHE A 121 -5.32 6.68 -15.05
CA PHE A 121 -4.16 5.86 -14.70
C PHE A 121 -3.25 6.70 -13.83
N LYS A 122 -2.79 6.17 -12.70
CA LYS A 122 -1.87 6.87 -11.81
C LYS A 122 -0.66 6.00 -11.55
N LYS A 123 0.50 6.42 -12.06
CA LYS A 123 1.78 5.78 -11.79
C LYS A 123 2.37 6.33 -10.50
N GLY A 124 2.99 5.46 -9.72
CA GLY A 124 3.59 5.85 -8.46
C GLY A 124 4.23 4.66 -7.76
N TYR A 125 4.22 4.68 -6.45
CA TYR A 125 4.75 3.58 -5.65
C TYR A 125 3.97 3.37 -4.36
N ILE A 126 3.93 2.13 -3.90
CA ILE A 126 3.61 1.84 -2.50
C ILE A 126 4.88 2.07 -1.68
N TRP A 127 4.72 2.77 -0.57
CA TRP A 127 5.74 2.87 0.47
C TRP A 127 5.13 2.55 1.82
N ASN A 128 5.96 2.05 2.72
CA ASN A 128 5.59 1.82 4.11
C ASN A 128 5.86 3.06 4.93
N TYR A 129 4.95 3.32 5.85
CA TYR A 129 5.17 4.31 6.89
C TYR A 129 4.71 3.74 8.22
N TYR A 130 5.40 4.12 9.30
CA TYR A 130 4.95 3.80 10.63
C TYR A 130 3.83 4.75 11.03
N ASN A 131 2.62 4.23 11.26
CA ASN A 131 1.53 5.02 11.76
C ASN A 131 1.60 5.08 13.29
N TRP A 132 2.14 6.16 13.83
CA TRP A 132 2.25 6.36 15.27
C TRP A 132 0.91 6.43 16.00
N ASN A 133 -0.21 6.71 15.33
CA ASN A 133 -1.51 6.70 16.02
C ASN A 133 -1.98 5.28 16.30
N THR A 134 -1.54 4.33 15.49
CA THR A 134 -1.97 2.94 15.56
C THR A 134 -0.89 2.00 16.10
N GLY A 135 0.38 2.34 15.94
CA GLY A 135 1.52 1.56 16.41
C GLY A 135 1.94 0.44 15.45
N TRP A 136 1.58 0.54 14.16
CA TRP A 136 1.97 -0.44 13.15
C TRP A 136 2.34 0.20 11.81
N CYS A 137 3.11 -0.55 11.01
CA CYS A 137 3.43 -0.17 9.63
C CYS A 137 2.18 -0.28 8.75
N GLU A 138 1.94 0.75 7.95
CA GLU A 138 0.84 0.82 6.98
C GLU A 138 1.40 1.10 5.58
N ASP A 139 0.70 0.57 4.57
CA ASP A 139 1.01 0.80 3.16
C ASP A 139 0.27 2.04 2.66
N LYS A 140 0.96 2.92 1.93
CA LYS A 140 0.36 4.07 1.25
C LYS A 140 0.83 4.13 -0.19
N PHE A 141 -0.10 4.31 -1.12
CA PHE A 141 0.25 4.61 -2.50
C PHE A 141 0.50 6.10 -2.68
N LYS A 142 1.69 6.46 -3.16
CA LYS A 142 2.03 7.84 -3.53
C LYS A 142 2.05 7.95 -5.04
N VAL A 143 1.20 8.84 -5.56
CA VAL A 143 1.11 9.14 -6.98
C VAL A 143 2.25 10.06 -7.39
N GLU A 144 2.92 9.73 -8.48
CA GLU A 144 3.96 10.56 -9.10
C GLU A 144 3.48 11.15 -10.42
N ASP A 145 2.82 10.33 -11.24
CA ASP A 145 2.27 10.76 -12.52
C ASP A 145 0.84 10.24 -12.73
N LYS A 146 0.08 10.94 -13.57
CA LYS A 146 -1.29 10.58 -13.90
C LYS A 146 -1.63 10.92 -15.34
N VAL A 147 -2.30 10.00 -16.02
CA VAL A 147 -2.90 10.23 -17.33
C VAL A 147 -4.39 9.95 -17.29
N LYS A 148 -5.15 10.73 -18.06
CA LYS A 148 -6.56 10.47 -18.32
C LYS A 148 -6.68 10.08 -19.79
N PRO A 149 -6.89 8.79 -20.10
CA PRO A 149 -7.04 8.36 -21.47
C PRO A 149 -8.12 9.16 -22.21
N LYS A 150 -7.88 9.39 -23.50
CA LYS A 150 -8.76 10.08 -24.42
C LYS A 150 -8.82 9.34 -25.76
N GLY A 151 -9.96 9.41 -26.44
CA GLY A 151 -10.08 8.91 -27.81
C GLY A 151 -9.23 9.74 -28.78
N GLU A 152 -9.10 9.29 -30.03
CA GLU A 152 -8.35 10.03 -31.06
C GLU A 152 -8.82 11.48 -31.25
N ALA A 153 -10.13 11.77 -31.16
CA ALA A 153 -10.65 13.13 -31.28
C ALA A 153 -10.64 13.90 -29.94
N GLY A 154 -10.04 13.35 -28.90
CA GLY A 154 -9.90 13.98 -27.58
C GLY A 154 -11.09 13.77 -26.65
N GLU A 155 -12.00 12.85 -26.97
CA GLU A 155 -13.18 12.51 -26.17
C GLU A 155 -12.80 11.95 -24.80
N LYS A 156 -13.73 12.09 -23.85
CA LYS A 156 -13.57 11.47 -22.54
C LYS A 156 -13.98 10.01 -22.61
N ILE A 157 -13.21 9.18 -21.93
CA ILE A 157 -13.44 7.74 -21.87
C ILE A 157 -13.89 7.37 -20.47
N LYS A 158 -15.07 6.76 -20.34
CA LYS A 158 -15.49 6.13 -19.09
C LYS A 158 -14.88 4.74 -19.00
N LEU A 159 -14.28 4.43 -17.86
CA LEU A 159 -13.71 3.10 -17.63
C LEU A 159 -14.83 2.07 -17.51
N VAL A 160 -14.76 1.00 -18.31
CA VAL A 160 -15.70 -0.11 -18.26
C VAL A 160 -15.02 -1.32 -17.62
N LEU A 161 -13.92 -1.77 -18.22
CA LEU A 161 -13.12 -2.92 -17.80
C LEU A 161 -11.66 -2.67 -18.18
N TRP A 162 -10.72 -3.32 -17.49
CA TRP A 162 -9.31 -3.28 -17.85
C TRP A 162 -8.62 -4.61 -17.51
N TRP A 163 -7.49 -4.84 -18.17
CA TRP A 163 -6.62 -6.00 -18.03
C TRP A 163 -5.17 -5.56 -18.14
N SER A 164 -4.28 -6.34 -17.56
CA SER A 164 -2.83 -6.19 -17.77
C SER A 164 -2.22 -7.52 -18.11
N ASP A 165 -1.20 -7.50 -18.99
CA ASP A 165 -0.35 -8.66 -19.25
C ASP A 165 0.59 -8.98 -18.09
N ARG A 166 0.69 -8.09 -17.11
CA ARG A 166 1.43 -8.23 -15.85
C ARG A 166 0.55 -7.90 -14.66
N ASP A 167 -0.63 -8.52 -14.63
CA ASP A 167 -1.51 -8.36 -13.49
C ASP A 167 -0.80 -8.84 -12.20
N VAL A 168 -0.76 -7.98 -11.19
CA VAL A 168 -0.14 -8.32 -9.90
C VAL A 168 -1.14 -9.14 -9.09
N MET A 169 -1.50 -10.32 -9.61
CA MET A 169 -2.25 -11.36 -8.89
C MET A 169 -1.53 -11.82 -7.59
N LYS A 170 -0.37 -11.23 -7.26
CA LYS A 170 0.50 -11.58 -6.15
C LYS A 170 1.04 -10.40 -5.35
N TYR A 171 0.32 -9.26 -5.24
CA TYR A 171 0.57 -8.40 -4.07
C TYR A 171 -0.08 -9.00 -2.82
N GLN A 172 0.40 -10.19 -2.42
CA GLN A 172 0.19 -10.75 -1.10
C GLN A 172 1.34 -10.30 -0.22
N ARG A 173 1.21 -9.14 0.41
CA ARG A 173 2.09 -8.81 1.51
C ARG A 173 1.59 -9.55 2.74
N THR A 174 2.25 -10.67 3.07
CA THR A 174 2.14 -11.29 4.39
C THR A 174 2.77 -10.34 5.39
N GLY A 175 1.96 -9.48 6.00
CA GLY A 175 2.38 -8.73 7.18
C GLY A 175 2.60 -9.70 8.33
N THR A 176 3.84 -9.88 8.75
CA THR A 176 4.19 -10.64 9.95
C THR A 176 3.93 -9.75 11.15
N VAL A 177 2.87 -10.04 11.91
CA VAL A 177 2.60 -9.32 13.16
C VAL A 177 3.33 -10.05 14.30
N PRO A 178 4.08 -9.37 15.17
CA PRO A 178 4.51 -9.96 16.42
C PRO A 178 3.27 -10.13 17.30
N ALA A 179 2.69 -11.34 17.33
CA ALA A 179 1.83 -11.71 18.44
C ALA A 179 2.75 -12.24 19.54
N GLY A 180 2.52 -11.84 20.78
CA GLY A 180 3.41 -12.10 21.93
C GLY A 180 3.75 -13.57 22.24
N ARG A 181 3.34 -14.54 21.41
CA ARG A 181 3.73 -15.97 21.43
C ARG A 181 3.77 -16.64 20.04
N GLY A 182 4.10 -15.92 18.96
CA GLY A 182 4.28 -16.49 17.63
C GLY A 182 3.92 -15.53 16.49
N TYR A 183 4.58 -15.71 15.33
CA TYR A 183 4.30 -14.93 14.13
C TYR A 183 2.96 -15.35 13.53
N VAL A 184 1.98 -14.44 13.50
CA VAL A 184 0.73 -14.65 12.74
C VAL A 184 0.78 -13.74 11.52
N ALA A 185 0.85 -14.33 10.33
CA ALA A 185 0.71 -13.59 9.08
C ALA A 185 -0.76 -13.17 8.90
N ARG A 186 -1.05 -11.86 8.92
CA ARG A 186 -2.34 -11.34 8.44
C ARG A 186 -2.12 -10.69 7.08
N ALA A 187 -2.44 -11.42 6.02
CA ALA A 187 -2.63 -10.82 4.70
C ALA A 187 -3.95 -10.05 4.70
N LYS A 188 -3.93 -8.73 4.88
CA LYS A 188 -5.12 -7.90 4.70
C LYS A 188 -5.17 -7.50 3.22
N VAL A 189 -5.73 -8.37 2.38
CA VAL A 189 -5.98 -8.08 0.96
C VAL A 189 -7.17 -7.12 0.86
N GLY A 190 -6.93 -5.84 1.14
CA GLY A 190 -7.91 -4.78 0.94
C GLY A 190 -7.97 -4.40 -0.53
N ARG A 191 -8.95 -4.96 -1.26
CA ARG A 191 -9.31 -4.64 -2.68
C ARG A 191 -8.14 -4.12 -3.53
N VAL A 192 -7.16 -4.99 -3.78
CA VAL A 192 -6.02 -4.81 -4.72
C VAL A 192 -6.48 -4.76 -6.19
N ARG A 193 -7.79 -4.67 -6.46
CA ARG A 193 -8.37 -4.78 -7.81
C ARG A 193 -7.96 -3.67 -8.78
N ASP A 194 -7.27 -2.64 -8.30
CA ASP A 194 -6.87 -1.50 -9.10
C ASP A 194 -5.35 -1.37 -9.20
N LEU A 195 -4.55 -2.29 -8.65
CA LEU A 195 -3.07 -2.23 -8.68
C LEU A 195 -2.48 -3.14 -9.76
N VAL A 196 -1.60 -2.56 -10.57
CA VAL A 196 -0.92 -3.19 -11.71
C VAL A 196 0.59 -3.01 -11.55
N ASP A 197 1.38 -3.93 -12.13
CA ASP A 197 2.82 -3.74 -12.29
C ASP A 197 3.02 -2.43 -13.07
N ASP A 198 4.03 -1.64 -12.71
CA ASP A 198 4.35 -0.42 -13.45
C ASP A 198 5.06 -0.74 -14.79
N LYS A 199 5.20 -2.03 -15.11
CA LYS A 199 5.75 -2.58 -16.34
C LYS A 199 4.70 -3.37 -17.11
N GLY A 200 4.96 -3.54 -18.40
CA GLY A 200 4.05 -4.25 -19.31
C GLY A 200 2.99 -3.32 -19.86
N ASN A 201 1.86 -3.90 -20.24
CA ASN A 201 0.78 -3.19 -20.92
C ASN A 201 -0.51 -3.25 -20.11
N ILE A 202 -1.29 -2.18 -20.22
CA ILE A 202 -2.70 -2.17 -19.84
C ILE A 202 -3.51 -2.19 -21.12
N VAL A 203 -4.49 -3.08 -21.19
CA VAL A 203 -5.56 -3.01 -22.18
C VAL A 203 -6.84 -2.68 -21.45
N PHE A 204 -7.61 -1.70 -21.91
CA PHE A 204 -8.87 -1.38 -21.29
C PHE A 204 -9.99 -1.12 -22.30
N LEU A 205 -11.19 -1.53 -21.91
CA LEU A 205 -12.42 -1.21 -22.59
C LEU A 205 -12.96 0.09 -22.00
N GLY A 206 -13.14 1.07 -22.87
CA GLY A 206 -13.68 2.38 -22.56
C GLY A 206 -15.00 2.63 -23.28
N LEU A 207 -15.92 3.31 -22.62
CA LEU A 207 -17.09 3.90 -23.28
C LEU A 207 -16.75 5.33 -23.65
N VAL A 208 -16.79 5.66 -24.94
CA VAL A 208 -16.62 7.03 -25.42
C VAL A 208 -17.83 7.84 -24.98
N TYR A 209 -17.59 8.93 -24.26
CA TYR A 209 -18.65 9.78 -23.71
C TYR A 209 -18.34 11.24 -24.01
N ASP A 210 -19.13 11.84 -24.90
CA ASP A 210 -19.28 13.30 -24.96
C ASP A 210 -20.51 13.71 -24.13
N LYS A 211 -20.35 14.72 -23.28
CA LYS A 211 -21.47 15.34 -22.54
C LYS A 211 -22.57 15.85 -23.47
N LYS A 212 -22.23 16.17 -24.72
CA LYS A 212 -23.18 16.69 -25.72
C LYS A 212 -24.04 15.62 -26.39
N ASP A 213 -23.58 14.37 -26.43
CA ASP A 213 -24.22 13.28 -27.19
C ASP A 213 -24.60 12.06 -26.34
N LEU A 214 -25.37 12.32 -25.28
CA LEU A 214 -26.04 11.27 -24.48
C LEU A 214 -26.91 10.30 -25.31
N LYS A 215 -27.25 10.66 -26.55
CA LYS A 215 -28.03 9.85 -27.49
C LYS A 215 -27.25 8.66 -28.06
N ASN A 216 -25.92 8.63 -27.94
CA ASN A 216 -25.06 7.56 -28.42
C ASN A 216 -24.51 6.65 -27.30
N ASN A 217 -25.05 6.75 -26.08
CA ASN A 217 -24.67 5.89 -24.95
C ASN A 217 -24.73 4.40 -25.37
N GLY A 218 -23.58 3.78 -25.58
CA GLY A 218 -23.44 2.36 -25.94
C GLY A 218 -23.26 2.05 -27.43
N LYS A 219 -23.15 3.06 -28.31
CA LYS A 219 -22.74 2.83 -29.71
C LYS A 219 -21.23 2.73 -29.88
N ASN A 220 -20.46 3.48 -29.10
CA ASN A 220 -19.03 3.66 -29.36
C ASN A 220 -18.23 3.23 -28.13
N TYR A 221 -17.76 2.00 -28.14
CA TYR A 221 -16.71 1.55 -27.24
C TYR A 221 -15.37 1.72 -27.94
N ILE A 222 -14.32 1.84 -27.15
CA ILE A 222 -12.95 1.79 -27.63
C ILE A 222 -12.15 0.84 -26.76
N ILE A 223 -11.23 0.15 -27.39
CA ILE A 223 -10.24 -0.69 -26.74
C ILE A 223 -8.93 0.04 -26.92
N GLN A 224 -8.31 0.43 -25.81
CA GLN A 224 -7.02 1.09 -25.85
C GLN A 224 -5.97 0.26 -25.13
N LYS A 225 -4.78 0.23 -25.71
CA LYS A 225 -3.59 -0.34 -25.08
C LYS A 225 -2.63 0.77 -24.69
N TYR A 226 -2.08 0.68 -23.49
CA TYR A 226 -1.11 1.61 -22.94
C TYR A 226 0.13 0.88 -22.44
N ASP A 227 1.30 1.50 -22.64
CA ASP A 227 2.52 1.13 -21.94
C ASP A 227 2.41 1.60 -20.49
N ALA A 228 2.49 0.68 -19.53
CA ALA A 228 2.36 1.01 -18.10
C ALA A 228 3.54 1.86 -17.58
N SER A 229 4.73 1.69 -18.17
CA SER A 229 5.94 2.38 -17.76
C SER A 229 5.93 3.82 -18.25
N LEU A 230 5.48 4.04 -19.49
CA LEU A 230 5.50 5.36 -20.13
C LEU A 230 4.17 6.12 -19.96
N LEU A 231 3.08 5.44 -19.58
CA LEU A 231 1.72 5.98 -19.60
C LEU A 231 1.28 6.47 -20.99
N GLU A 232 1.85 5.88 -22.05
CA GLU A 232 1.60 6.26 -23.44
C GLU A 232 0.67 5.26 -24.12
N LYS A 233 -0.22 5.78 -24.98
CA LYS A 233 -1.14 4.96 -25.78
C LYS A 233 -0.33 4.27 -26.89
N ILE A 234 -0.38 2.94 -26.92
CA ILE A 234 0.26 2.09 -27.94
C ILE A 234 -0.70 1.88 -29.11
N ALA A 235 -1.98 1.63 -28.82
CA ALA A 235 -3.00 1.43 -29.83
C ALA A 235 -4.39 1.77 -29.35
N GLU A 236 -5.29 1.90 -30.33
CA GLU A 236 -6.70 2.13 -30.16
C GLU A 236 -7.46 1.35 -31.24
N ASN A 237 -8.54 0.69 -30.84
CA ASN A 237 -9.49 0.08 -31.75
C ASN A 237 -10.89 0.50 -31.36
N GLU A 238 -11.67 0.97 -32.33
CA GLU A 238 -13.08 1.24 -32.11
C GLU A 238 -13.89 -0.05 -32.10
N LEU A 239 -14.86 -0.11 -31.20
CA LEU A 239 -15.85 -1.17 -31.12
C LEU A 239 -17.23 -0.52 -31.20
N ASN A 240 -17.74 -0.46 -32.43
CA ASN A 240 -18.99 0.21 -32.75
C ASN A 240 -20.14 -0.80 -32.86
N PHE A 241 -21.29 -0.43 -32.29
CA PHE A 241 -22.51 -1.22 -32.34
C PHE A 241 -23.63 -0.42 -33.03
N ASP A 242 -24.40 -1.10 -33.89
CA ASP A 242 -25.55 -0.50 -34.57
C ASP A 242 -26.65 -0.04 -33.59
N LYS A 243 -26.70 -0.67 -32.42
CA LYS A 243 -27.64 -0.40 -31.34
C LYS A 243 -26.86 -0.14 -30.05
N ILE A 244 -27.52 0.48 -29.08
CA ILE A 244 -26.96 0.61 -27.72
C ILE A 244 -26.59 -0.78 -27.20
N ALA A 245 -25.31 -1.00 -26.93
CA ALA A 245 -24.78 -2.23 -26.37
C ALA A 245 -24.34 -2.00 -24.92
N ILE A 246 -24.69 -2.93 -24.03
CA ILE A 246 -24.31 -2.89 -22.60
C ILE A 246 -23.51 -4.15 -22.27
N PRO A 247 -22.27 -4.05 -21.78
CA PRO A 247 -21.49 -5.21 -21.37
C PRO A 247 -22.16 -5.86 -20.16
N LEU A 248 -22.39 -7.17 -20.23
CA LEU A 248 -23.01 -7.94 -19.15
C LEU A 248 -21.99 -8.79 -18.38
N VAL A 249 -21.18 -9.54 -19.11
CA VAL A 249 -20.25 -10.52 -18.57
C VAL A 249 -18.95 -10.42 -19.35
N ASN A 250 -17.84 -10.56 -18.66
CA ASN A 250 -16.53 -10.74 -19.27
C ASN A 250 -15.85 -11.97 -18.66
N GLN A 251 -15.04 -12.66 -19.45
CA GLN A 251 -14.29 -13.83 -19.01
C GLN A 251 -12.96 -13.92 -19.76
N THR A 252 -11.88 -14.21 -19.03
CA THR A 252 -10.60 -14.61 -19.64
C THR A 252 -10.76 -15.97 -20.29
N LEU A 253 -10.43 -16.05 -21.56
CA LEU A 253 -10.53 -17.25 -22.39
C LEU A 253 -9.24 -18.09 -22.28
N TYR A 254 -9.31 -19.35 -22.74
CA TYR A 254 -8.16 -20.27 -22.68
C TYR A 254 -6.93 -19.81 -23.48
N ASN A 255 -7.14 -18.98 -24.51
CA ASN A 255 -6.07 -18.39 -25.32
C ASN A 255 -5.48 -17.09 -24.70
N GLY A 256 -5.94 -16.69 -23.51
CA GLY A 256 -5.51 -15.47 -22.83
C GLY A 256 -6.25 -14.20 -23.27
N ASN A 257 -7.15 -14.29 -24.27
CA ASN A 257 -8.00 -13.17 -24.67
C ASN A 257 -9.13 -12.94 -23.66
N VAL A 258 -9.90 -11.87 -23.85
CA VAL A 258 -11.09 -11.60 -23.05
C VAL A 258 -12.33 -11.64 -23.92
N GLY A 259 -13.23 -12.56 -23.61
CA GLY A 259 -14.57 -12.59 -24.18
C GLY A 259 -15.50 -11.67 -23.40
N ILE A 260 -16.28 -10.85 -24.09
CA ILE A 260 -17.27 -9.95 -23.50
C ILE A 260 -18.61 -10.19 -24.18
N LEU A 261 -19.63 -10.46 -23.38
CA LEU A 261 -21.01 -10.56 -23.85
C LEU A 261 -21.72 -9.21 -23.65
N PHE A 262 -22.17 -8.62 -24.75
CA PHE A 262 -22.97 -7.41 -24.77
C PHE A 262 -24.45 -7.76 -24.94
N ARG A 263 -25.33 -7.02 -24.27
CA ARG A 263 -26.77 -7.01 -24.53
C ARG A 263 -27.11 -5.81 -25.40
N LEU A 264 -27.82 -6.06 -26.49
CA LEU A 264 -28.26 -5.01 -27.40
C LEU A 264 -29.63 -4.46 -26.97
N GLN A 265 -29.82 -3.15 -27.12
CA GLN A 265 -31.11 -2.50 -26.94
C GLN A 265 -32.11 -3.03 -27.99
N GLY A 266 -33.31 -3.38 -27.53
CA GLY A 266 -34.31 -4.05 -28.37
C GLY A 266 -34.16 -5.58 -28.42
N GLY A 267 -33.24 -6.15 -27.65
CA GLY A 267 -33.04 -7.60 -27.53
C GLY A 267 -31.87 -8.11 -28.37
N GLY A 268 -31.43 -9.34 -28.05
CA GLY A 268 -30.25 -9.96 -28.64
C GLY A 268 -28.97 -9.77 -27.81
N TYR A 269 -27.96 -10.52 -28.20
CA TYR A 269 -26.64 -10.52 -27.58
C TYR A 269 -25.56 -10.52 -28.65
N GLU A 270 -24.44 -9.89 -28.33
CA GLU A 270 -23.26 -9.87 -29.20
C GLU A 270 -22.03 -10.25 -28.37
N TYR A 271 -21.22 -11.14 -28.91
CA TYR A 271 -20.00 -11.61 -28.28
C TYR A 271 -18.81 -10.96 -28.97
N VAL A 272 -17.94 -10.33 -28.18
CA VAL A 272 -16.71 -9.68 -28.65
C VAL A 272 -15.53 -10.32 -27.95
N GLU A 273 -14.54 -10.77 -28.72
CA GLU A 273 -13.28 -11.25 -28.19
C GLU A 273 -12.19 -10.19 -28.37
N ILE A 274 -11.61 -9.77 -27.25
CA ILE A 274 -10.52 -8.79 -27.21
C ILE A 274 -9.19 -9.55 -27.12
N ASN A 275 -8.35 -9.40 -28.13
CA ASN A 275 -6.98 -9.87 -28.09
C ASN A 275 -6.11 -8.88 -27.32
N ILE A 276 -5.73 -9.25 -26.08
CA ILE A 276 -4.92 -8.41 -25.19
C ILE A 276 -3.51 -8.20 -25.75
N ASN A 277 -3.01 -9.14 -26.56
CA ASN A 277 -1.65 -9.11 -27.09
C ASN A 277 -1.53 -8.37 -28.43
N ALA A 278 -2.60 -8.35 -29.24
CA ALA A 278 -2.61 -7.79 -30.59
C ALA A 278 -3.12 -6.34 -30.70
N CYS A 279 -3.72 -5.82 -29.62
CA CYS A 279 -3.80 -4.37 -29.45
C CYS A 279 -2.40 -3.82 -29.22
#